data_AF-A0A318UE79-F1
#
_entry.id   AF-A0A318UE79-F1
#
_cell.length_a   1.000
_cell.length_b   1.000
_cell.length_c   1.000
_cell.angle_alpha   90.00
_cell.angle_beta   90.00
_cell.angle_gamma   90.00
#
_symmetry.space_group_name_H-M   'P 1'
#
loop_
_entity.id
_entity.type
_entity.pdbx_description
1 polymer ?
#
loop_
_entity_poly.entity_id
_entity_poly.type
_entity_poly.pdbx_seq_one_letter_code
_entity_poly.pdbx_strand_id
1 'polypeptide(L)'
;MDTRIHPFEKYPFDLKTLDKEIVREIEQLNFYTTVVKIEKIMEEKDLKDTNTLLCWAYFEWLDAMAMKTGGEILSCGEKALNIIDGILEKEPGHKGSVKLKKYIETEIKQVHKANKWFDKYHHIPIESLALKEVEDFACFLSDCANDQKFKEKEYQLWQRLYQEKPDTHKVIRDGIQIGKEYYGFKFYYLCRMADVLWQDLKKFELARPMLWEIINWPQIKDAELYTYNQSSAGEKLLLEAVEQQNKSEFIRLTELMILKFKAINTYRVSIGKSEVTMIMREQSSGAVLQFALDMGDPENIRSVLTHFFSPEQVVIKDKKNKENLLKARAMFFS
;
A
#
# COMPACT_ATOMS: atom_id res chain seq x y z
N MET A 1 -10.52 1.32 12.97
CA MET A 1 -9.78 2.23 12.06
C MET A 1 -8.58 1.44 11.58
N ASP A 2 -8.51 1.08 10.31
CA ASP A 2 -7.32 0.43 9.74
C ASP A 2 -7.06 1.04 8.36
N THR A 3 -6.24 2.09 8.33
CA THR A 3 -5.81 2.76 7.09
C THR A 3 -4.61 2.05 6.47
N ARG A 4 -4.07 0.96 7.07
CA ARG A 4 -2.79 0.34 6.69
C ARG A 4 -1.58 1.28 6.60
N ILE A 5 -1.74 2.56 6.94
CA ILE A 5 -0.69 3.59 7.05
C ILE A 5 -0.36 3.83 8.53
N HIS A 6 -1.30 3.55 9.44
CA HIS A 6 -1.02 3.52 10.87
C HIS A 6 -0.23 2.24 11.22
N PRO A 7 1.00 2.35 11.77
CA PRO A 7 1.82 1.18 12.12
C PRO A 7 1.31 0.48 13.39
N PHE A 8 0.23 0.98 13.99
CA PHE A 8 -0.34 0.51 15.25
C PHE A 8 -1.86 0.38 15.14
N GLU A 9 -2.42 -0.62 15.82
CA GLU A 9 -3.87 -0.83 15.94
C GLU A 9 -4.62 0.36 16.58
N LYS A 10 -3.90 1.19 17.35
CA LYS A 10 -4.39 2.39 18.04
C LYS A 10 -3.31 3.45 18.05
N TYR A 11 -3.70 4.73 18.13
CA TYR A 11 -2.77 5.84 18.31
C TYR A 11 -1.89 5.63 19.55
N PRO A 12 -0.61 6.04 19.52
CA PRO A 12 0.28 5.95 20.67
C PRO A 12 0.00 7.06 21.72
N PHE A 13 -0.98 7.94 21.48
CA PHE A 13 -1.44 9.04 22.33
C PHE A 13 -2.96 8.97 22.55
N ASP A 14 -3.47 9.68 23.56
CA ASP A 14 -4.90 9.75 23.89
C ASP A 14 -5.56 10.97 23.25
N LEU A 15 -6.54 10.75 22.36
CA LEU A 15 -7.30 11.81 21.71
C LEU A 15 -8.16 12.63 22.68
N LYS A 16 -8.58 12.04 23.82
CA LYS A 16 -9.50 12.70 24.75
C LYS A 16 -8.87 13.84 25.54
N THR A 17 -7.54 13.83 25.64
CA THR A 17 -6.76 14.79 26.43
C THR A 17 -6.08 15.85 25.58
N LEU A 18 -6.17 15.75 24.25
CA LEU A 18 -5.64 16.76 23.33
C LEU A 18 -6.51 18.03 23.28
N ASP A 19 -5.89 19.14 22.88
CA ASP A 19 -6.62 20.36 22.55
C ASP A 19 -7.63 20.10 21.41
N LYS A 20 -8.83 20.69 21.52
CA LYS A 20 -9.93 20.44 20.58
C LYS A 20 -9.60 20.84 19.14
N GLU A 21 -8.73 21.83 18.95
CA GLU A 21 -8.31 22.23 17.61
C GLU A 21 -7.38 21.20 16.99
N ILE A 22 -6.47 20.60 17.78
CA ILE A 22 -5.64 19.47 17.34
C ILE A 22 -6.54 18.28 16.96
N VAL A 23 -7.51 17.93 17.82
CA VAL A 23 -8.46 16.83 17.52
C VAL A 23 -9.19 17.07 16.19
N ARG A 24 -9.63 18.32 15.96
CA ARG A 24 -10.30 18.69 14.70
C ARG A 24 -9.39 18.50 13.49
N GLU A 25 -8.11 18.88 13.57
CA GLU A 25 -7.16 18.70 12.46
C GLU A 25 -6.85 17.22 12.20
N ILE A 26 -6.84 16.39 13.24
CA ILE A 26 -6.70 14.92 13.12
C ILE A 26 -7.94 14.31 12.44
N GLU A 27 -9.14 14.76 12.79
CA GLU A 27 -10.38 14.30 12.17
C GLU A 27 -10.48 14.69 10.69
N GLN A 28 -9.91 15.83 10.33
CA GLN A 28 -9.84 16.35 8.95
C GLN A 28 -8.57 15.94 8.20
N LEU A 29 -7.88 14.90 8.71
CA LEU A 29 -6.56 14.44 8.26
C LEU A 29 -6.29 14.72 6.78
N ASN A 30 -5.29 15.56 6.54
CA ASN A 30 -4.73 15.80 5.23
C ASN A 30 -3.20 15.74 5.36
N PHE A 31 -2.60 14.75 4.70
CA PHE A 31 -1.16 14.51 4.70
C PHE A 31 -0.39 15.81 4.40
N TYR A 32 0.76 16.00 5.04
CA TYR A 32 1.62 17.19 4.96
C TYR A 32 1.07 18.45 5.62
N THR A 33 -0.24 18.64 5.65
CA THR A 33 -0.85 19.85 6.22
C THR A 33 -1.23 19.65 7.69
N THR A 34 -1.64 18.45 8.09
CA THR A 34 -2.03 18.16 9.47
C THR A 34 -0.86 18.37 10.44
N VAL A 35 0.36 17.91 10.11
CA VAL A 35 1.52 18.08 11.00
C VAL A 35 1.87 19.56 11.23
N VAL A 36 1.89 20.37 10.17
CA VAL A 36 2.19 21.81 10.22
C VAL A 36 1.14 22.56 11.02
N LYS A 37 -0.14 22.19 10.89
CA LYS A 37 -1.22 22.79 11.66
C LYS A 37 -1.15 22.42 13.14
N ILE A 38 -0.83 21.16 13.45
CA ILE A 38 -0.63 20.71 14.84
C ILE A 38 0.52 21.49 15.48
N GLU A 39 1.67 21.59 14.79
CA GLU A 39 2.82 22.38 15.25
C GLU A 39 2.42 23.83 15.54
N LYS A 40 1.74 24.48 14.59
CA LYS A 40 1.27 25.86 14.76
C LYS A 40 0.35 26.03 15.97
N ILE A 41 -0.62 25.14 16.17
CA ILE A 41 -1.53 25.20 17.33
C ILE A 41 -0.75 25.03 18.63
N MET A 42 0.24 24.13 18.65
CA MET A 42 1.10 23.91 19.82
C MET A 42 1.91 25.15 20.16
N GLU A 43 2.47 25.84 19.16
CA GLU A 43 3.20 27.09 19.35
C GLU A 43 2.29 28.23 19.84
N GLU A 44 1.14 28.42 19.21
CA GLU A 44 0.19 29.50 19.55
C GLU A 44 -0.40 29.36 20.95
N LYS A 45 -0.57 28.12 21.43
CA LYS A 45 -1.16 27.79 22.73
C LYS A 45 -0.15 27.32 23.78
N ASP A 46 1.15 27.34 23.47
CA ASP A 46 2.25 26.86 24.32
C ASP A 46 2.03 25.42 24.86
N LEU A 47 1.53 24.52 24.02
CA LEU A 47 1.24 23.13 24.39
C LEU A 47 2.51 22.29 24.36
N LYS A 48 2.99 21.89 25.54
CA LYS A 48 4.25 21.14 25.73
C LYS A 48 4.10 19.86 26.55
N ASP A 49 2.87 19.40 26.77
CA ASP A 49 2.63 18.15 27.48
C ASP A 49 3.03 16.93 26.63
N THR A 50 3.36 15.84 27.30
CA THR A 50 3.84 14.59 26.70
C THR A 50 2.87 14.03 25.66
N ASN A 51 1.56 14.12 25.89
CA ASN A 51 0.56 13.53 25.00
C ASN A 51 0.45 14.33 23.70
N THR A 52 0.49 15.67 23.78
CA THR A 52 0.51 16.55 22.62
C THR A 52 1.81 16.43 21.82
N LEU A 53 2.96 16.37 22.48
CA LEU A 53 4.26 16.15 21.81
C LEU A 53 4.30 14.79 21.10
N LEU A 54 3.78 13.73 21.72
CA LEU A 54 3.72 12.41 21.09
C LEU A 54 2.76 12.39 19.89
N CYS A 55 1.65 13.13 19.96
CA CYS A 55 0.76 13.33 18.83
C CYS A 55 1.50 13.98 17.66
N TRP A 56 2.23 15.06 17.91
CA TRP A 56 3.00 15.75 16.87
C TRP A 56 4.07 14.85 16.23
N ALA A 57 4.90 14.18 17.04
CA ALA A 57 5.91 13.24 16.55
C ALA A 57 5.30 12.10 15.71
N TYR A 58 4.11 11.64 16.09
CA TYR A 58 3.41 10.61 15.34
C TYR A 58 2.96 11.09 13.95
N PHE A 59 2.45 12.32 13.83
CA PHE A 59 2.01 12.87 12.54
C PHE A 59 3.18 13.26 11.65
N GLU A 60 4.29 13.74 12.21
CA GLU A 60 5.56 13.92 11.46
C GLU A 60 5.99 12.59 10.83
N TRP A 61 5.90 11.50 11.59
CA TRP A 61 6.21 10.16 11.08
C TRP A 61 5.16 9.63 10.09
N LEU A 62 3.89 9.96 10.27
CA LEU A 62 2.79 9.54 9.38
C LEU A 62 2.99 10.06 7.96
N ASP A 63 3.48 11.29 7.82
CA ASP A 63 3.77 11.89 6.50
C ASP A 63 4.92 11.15 5.78
N ALA A 64 5.97 10.76 6.51
CA ALA A 64 7.05 9.93 5.97
C ALA A 64 6.53 8.58 5.43
N MET A 65 5.62 7.93 6.17
CA MET A 65 5.01 6.66 5.75
C MET A 65 4.01 6.82 4.60
N ALA A 66 3.44 8.00 4.40
CA ALA A 66 2.57 8.27 3.26
C ALA A 66 3.40 8.43 1.98
N MET A 67 4.51 9.18 2.04
CA MET A 67 5.41 9.37 0.91
C MET A 67 6.19 8.11 0.57
N LYS A 68 6.59 7.37 1.60
CA LYS A 68 7.49 6.22 1.50
C LYS A 68 8.65 6.60 0.57
N THR A 69 9.39 7.68 0.86
CA THR A 69 10.69 7.91 0.21
C THR A 69 11.82 7.73 1.23
N GLY A 70 12.97 7.23 0.80
CA GLY A 70 14.14 7.13 1.68
C GLY A 70 14.55 8.49 2.27
N GLY A 71 14.46 9.57 1.49
CA GLY A 71 14.75 10.94 1.96
C GLY A 71 13.82 11.40 3.07
N GLU A 72 12.52 11.20 2.91
CA GLU A 72 11.49 11.62 3.88
C GLU A 72 11.51 10.76 5.14
N ILE A 73 11.75 9.44 4.99
CA ILE A 73 11.98 8.55 6.15
C ILE A 73 13.14 9.04 7.00
N LEU A 74 14.23 9.53 6.39
CA LEU A 74 15.35 10.09 7.12
C LEU A 74 15.01 11.46 7.73
N SER A 75 14.50 12.42 6.96
CA SER A 75 14.29 13.79 7.46
C SER A 75 13.16 13.89 8.49
N CYS A 76 11.99 13.32 8.22
CA CYS A 76 10.86 13.31 9.15
C CYS A 76 11.12 12.34 10.31
N GLY A 77 11.83 11.23 10.05
CA GLY A 77 12.24 10.31 11.09
C GLY A 77 13.17 10.96 12.11
N GLU A 78 14.18 11.72 11.68
CA GLU A 78 15.06 12.50 12.56
C GLU A 78 14.29 13.53 13.40
N LYS A 79 13.39 14.29 12.78
CA LYS A 79 12.54 15.25 13.50
C LYS A 79 11.65 14.58 14.54
N ALA A 80 10.96 13.50 14.16
CA ALA A 80 10.11 12.75 15.07
C ALA A 80 10.90 12.16 16.24
N LEU A 81 12.11 11.63 15.98
CA LEU A 81 13.00 11.13 17.02
C LEU A 81 13.46 12.22 17.98
N ASN A 82 13.80 13.42 17.49
CA ASN A 82 14.17 14.54 18.36
C ASN A 82 13.03 14.93 19.32
N ILE A 83 11.78 14.95 18.83
CA ILE A 83 10.61 15.21 19.68
C ILE A 83 10.42 14.10 20.72
N ILE A 84 10.54 12.83 20.29
CA ILE A 84 10.39 11.66 21.17
C ILE A 84 11.48 11.63 22.24
N ASP A 85 12.72 11.99 21.90
CA ASP A 85 13.83 12.06 22.85
C ASP A 85 13.58 13.12 23.91
N GLY A 86 13.08 14.30 23.52
CA GLY A 86 12.65 15.33 24.48
C GLY A 86 11.51 14.89 25.42
N ILE A 87 10.64 13.98 24.98
CA ILE A 87 9.64 13.35 25.86
C ILE A 87 10.31 12.39 26.84
N LEU A 88 11.17 11.49 26.33
CA LEU A 88 11.80 10.44 27.12
C LEU A 88 12.84 10.96 28.12
N GLU A 89 13.41 12.14 27.89
CA GLU A 89 14.23 12.86 28.87
C GLU A 89 13.43 13.26 30.12
N LYS A 90 12.17 13.69 29.93
CA LYS A 90 11.29 14.11 31.03
C LYS A 90 10.55 12.94 31.67
N GLU A 91 10.14 11.97 30.85
CA GLU A 91 9.41 10.78 31.26
C GLU A 91 10.11 9.50 30.76
N PRO A 92 11.20 9.08 31.43
CA PRO A 92 11.90 7.86 31.07
C PRO A 92 10.95 6.65 31.13
N GLY A 93 10.76 5.98 29.99
CA GLY A 93 9.91 4.80 29.90
C GLY A 93 8.46 5.06 29.48
N HIS A 94 8.10 6.26 29.03
CA HIS A 94 6.79 6.51 28.43
C HIS A 94 6.51 5.52 27.28
N LYS A 95 5.57 4.58 27.50
CA LYS A 95 5.38 3.37 26.66
C LYS A 95 5.11 3.69 25.20
N GLY A 96 4.28 4.70 24.93
CA GLY A 96 3.93 5.13 23.57
C GLY A 96 5.16 5.64 22.81
N SER A 97 5.96 6.48 23.48
CA SER A 97 7.18 7.07 22.94
C SER A 97 8.26 6.02 22.66
N VAL A 98 8.51 5.10 23.60
CA VAL A 98 9.47 4.00 23.41
C VAL A 98 9.08 3.11 22.22
N LYS A 99 7.78 2.79 22.09
CA LYS A 99 7.29 1.97 20.98
C LYS A 99 7.46 2.67 19.64
N LEU A 100 7.10 3.95 19.55
CA LEU A 100 7.24 4.75 18.33
C LEU A 100 8.72 4.94 17.95
N LYS A 101 9.59 5.30 18.92
CA LYS A 101 11.03 5.42 18.72
C LYS A 101 11.64 4.16 18.09
N LYS A 102 11.39 2.99 18.70
CA LYS A 102 11.90 1.71 18.20
C LYS A 102 11.46 1.41 16.76
N TYR A 103 10.22 1.76 16.42
CA TYR A 103 9.70 1.58 15.07
C TYR A 103 10.45 2.49 14.08
N ILE A 104 10.52 3.80 14.36
CA ILE A 104 11.19 4.78 13.50
C ILE A 104 12.67 4.43 13.31
N GLU A 105 13.39 4.10 14.39
CA GLU A 105 14.80 3.69 14.32
C GLU A 105 15.02 2.44 13.45
N THR A 106 14.07 1.51 13.46
CA THR A 106 14.13 0.30 12.62
C THR A 106 14.03 0.66 11.15
N GLU A 107 13.10 1.55 10.79
CA GLU A 107 12.89 2.02 9.42
C GLU A 107 14.06 2.88 8.92
N ILE A 108 14.56 3.83 9.72
CA ILE A 108 15.77 4.61 9.41
C ILE A 108 16.98 3.69 9.18
N LYS A 109 17.16 2.66 10.03
CA LYS A 109 18.24 1.69 9.87
C LYS A 109 18.12 0.90 8.57
N GLN A 110 16.90 0.57 8.13
CA GLN A 110 16.67 -0.06 6.83
C GLN A 110 17.11 0.88 5.71
N VAL A 111 16.75 2.17 5.76
CA VAL A 111 17.18 3.18 4.77
C VAL A 111 18.69 3.49 4.81
N HIS A 112 19.38 3.36 5.95
CA HIS A 112 20.84 3.49 5.96
C HIS A 112 21.56 2.25 5.42
N LYS A 113 21.09 1.05 5.79
CA LYS A 113 21.53 -0.20 5.15
C LYS A 113 21.34 -0.10 3.65
N ALA A 114 20.29 0.61 3.27
CA ALA A 114 19.92 0.81 1.91
C ALA A 114 20.91 1.58 1.06
N ASN A 115 21.13 2.82 1.46
CA ASN A 115 22.03 3.69 0.73
C ASN A 115 23.42 3.04 0.61
N LYS A 116 23.91 2.36 1.65
CA LYS A 116 25.16 1.59 1.60
C LYS A 116 25.16 0.45 0.58
N TRP A 117 24.05 -0.29 0.46
CA TRP A 117 23.91 -1.36 -0.53
C TRP A 117 23.83 -0.80 -1.95
N PHE A 118 23.04 0.25 -2.14
CA PHE A 118 22.98 0.95 -3.43
C PHE A 118 24.37 1.45 -3.83
N ASP A 119 25.06 2.19 -2.97
CA ASP A 119 26.40 2.71 -3.24
C ASP A 119 27.37 1.60 -3.65
N LYS A 120 27.27 0.42 -3.04
CA LYS A 120 28.09 -0.75 -3.38
C LYS A 120 27.74 -1.37 -4.73
N TYR A 121 26.46 -1.53 -5.06
CA TYR A 121 26.01 -2.38 -6.17
C TYR A 121 25.48 -1.62 -7.39
N HIS A 122 25.20 -0.32 -7.29
CA HIS A 122 24.55 0.42 -8.38
C HIS A 122 25.37 0.46 -9.67
N HIS A 123 26.70 0.56 -9.55
CA HIS A 123 27.63 0.51 -10.68
C HIS A 123 27.92 -0.90 -11.19
N ILE A 124 27.54 -1.94 -10.45
CA ILE A 124 27.82 -3.32 -10.84
C ILE A 124 26.79 -3.74 -11.92
N PRO A 125 27.24 -4.27 -13.08
CA PRO A 125 26.33 -4.81 -14.09
C PRO A 125 25.46 -5.91 -13.50
N ILE A 126 24.16 -5.89 -13.82
CA ILE A 126 23.19 -6.82 -13.21
C ILE A 126 23.59 -8.26 -13.50
N GLU A 127 24.10 -8.51 -14.71
CA GLU A 127 24.51 -9.81 -15.24
C GLU A 127 25.67 -10.43 -14.44
N SER A 128 26.47 -9.60 -13.77
CA SER A 128 27.61 -10.05 -12.97
C SER A 128 27.23 -10.48 -11.55
N LEU A 129 26.01 -10.18 -11.10
CA LEU A 129 25.51 -10.56 -9.78
C LEU A 129 25.00 -12.00 -9.78
N ALA A 130 25.19 -12.73 -8.68
CA ALA A 130 24.53 -14.02 -8.49
C ALA A 130 23.01 -13.81 -8.33
N LEU A 131 22.17 -14.78 -8.73
CA LEU A 131 20.70 -14.64 -8.65
C LEU A 131 20.19 -14.32 -7.25
N LYS A 132 20.87 -14.80 -6.20
CA LYS A 132 20.51 -14.47 -4.82
C LYS A 132 20.80 -13.00 -4.50
N GLU A 133 21.93 -12.48 -4.98
CA GLU A 133 22.27 -11.05 -4.85
C GLU A 133 21.31 -10.18 -5.66
N VAL A 134 20.87 -10.63 -6.84
CA VAL A 134 19.83 -9.94 -7.63
C VAL A 134 18.52 -9.87 -6.85
N GLU A 135 18.07 -10.98 -6.24
CA GLU A 135 16.86 -11.00 -5.42
C GLU A 135 16.97 -10.11 -4.20
N ASP A 136 18.07 -10.23 -3.46
CA ASP A 136 18.29 -9.39 -2.28
C ASP A 136 18.37 -7.92 -2.69
N PHE A 137 18.99 -7.58 -3.83
CA PHE A 137 19.08 -6.22 -4.34
C PHE A 137 17.73 -5.69 -4.86
N ALA A 138 16.89 -6.53 -5.48
CA ALA A 138 15.56 -6.14 -5.95
C ALA A 138 14.60 -5.87 -4.79
N CYS A 139 14.49 -6.81 -3.83
CA CYS A 139 13.74 -6.63 -2.59
C CYS A 139 14.20 -5.38 -1.86
N PHE A 140 15.51 -5.18 -1.83
CA PHE A 140 16.14 -4.03 -1.24
C PHE A 140 15.70 -2.70 -1.87
N LEU A 141 15.78 -2.55 -3.21
CA LEU A 141 15.32 -1.32 -3.87
C LEU A 141 13.81 -1.10 -3.73
N SER A 142 13.05 -2.19 -3.69
CA SER A 142 11.62 -2.20 -3.39
C SER A 142 11.27 -1.67 -1.99
N ASP A 143 12.05 -2.04 -0.97
CA ASP A 143 11.88 -1.58 0.41
C ASP A 143 12.32 -0.13 0.58
N CYS A 144 13.23 0.33 -0.28
CA CYS A 144 13.68 1.72 -0.37
C CYS A 144 12.72 2.52 -1.24
N ALA A 145 11.48 2.55 -0.80
CA ALA A 145 10.72 3.77 -0.67
C ALA A 145 11.02 4.80 -1.78
N ASN A 146 10.25 4.71 -2.88
CA ASN A 146 9.95 5.67 -3.95
C ASN A 146 11.06 6.60 -4.50
N ASP A 147 12.35 6.33 -4.28
CA ASP A 147 13.40 7.13 -4.92
C ASP A 147 13.50 6.76 -6.40
N GLN A 148 13.07 7.69 -7.26
CA GLN A 148 12.99 7.49 -8.71
C GLN A 148 14.30 7.03 -9.33
N LYS A 149 15.45 7.44 -8.75
CA LYS A 149 16.77 7.07 -9.28
C LYS A 149 17.05 5.57 -9.24
N PHE A 150 16.31 4.82 -8.43
CA PHE A 150 16.46 3.37 -8.27
C PHE A 150 15.56 2.55 -9.20
N LYS A 151 14.49 3.16 -9.72
CA LYS A 151 13.34 2.42 -10.27
C LYS A 151 13.63 1.70 -11.58
N GLU A 152 14.49 2.26 -12.43
CA GLU A 152 14.92 1.56 -13.64
C GLU A 152 15.76 0.31 -13.31
N LYS A 153 16.68 0.43 -12.35
CA LYS A 153 17.51 -0.70 -11.89
C LYS A 153 16.65 -1.76 -11.20
N GLU A 154 15.71 -1.33 -10.35
CA GLU A 154 14.75 -2.20 -9.68
C GLU A 154 13.97 -3.04 -10.69
N TYR A 155 13.40 -2.41 -11.73
CA TYR A 155 12.70 -3.10 -12.81
C TYR A 155 13.59 -4.16 -13.48
N GLN A 156 14.83 -3.81 -13.84
CA GLN A 156 15.75 -4.74 -14.50
C GLN A 156 16.12 -5.94 -13.61
N LEU A 157 16.30 -5.72 -12.31
CA LEU A 157 16.56 -6.80 -11.35
C LEU A 157 15.36 -7.75 -11.27
N TRP A 158 14.14 -7.23 -11.15
CA TRP A 158 12.93 -8.06 -11.15
C TRP A 158 12.74 -8.81 -12.47
N GLN A 159 13.02 -8.16 -13.60
CA GLN A 159 12.97 -8.76 -14.93
C GLN A 159 13.91 -9.96 -15.03
N ARG A 160 15.15 -9.83 -14.54
CA ARG A 160 16.10 -10.93 -14.52
C ARG A 160 15.61 -12.09 -13.65
N LEU A 161 15.06 -11.82 -12.47
CA LEU A 161 14.47 -12.87 -11.62
C LEU A 161 13.30 -13.57 -12.31
N TYR A 162 12.41 -12.83 -12.98
CA TYR A 162 11.29 -13.42 -13.73
C TYR A 162 11.75 -14.33 -14.88
N GLN A 163 12.85 -13.96 -15.56
CA GLN A 163 13.42 -14.74 -16.66
C GLN A 163 14.17 -15.98 -16.20
N GLU A 164 15.03 -15.84 -15.19
CA GLU A 164 16.03 -16.86 -14.81
C GLU A 164 15.60 -17.76 -13.64
N LYS A 165 14.78 -17.27 -12.69
CA LYS A 165 14.33 -18.14 -11.59
C LYS A 165 13.19 -19.07 -12.05
N PRO A 166 13.24 -20.36 -11.68
CA PRO A 166 12.11 -21.25 -11.91
C PRO A 166 10.91 -20.78 -11.10
N ASP A 167 9.71 -20.95 -11.66
CA ASP A 167 8.46 -20.65 -10.93
C ASP A 167 8.20 -21.62 -9.77
N THR A 168 8.96 -22.72 -9.74
CA THR A 168 8.93 -23.72 -8.66
C THR A 168 10.18 -23.66 -7.79
N HIS A 169 9.98 -23.67 -6.47
CA HIS A 169 11.03 -24.04 -5.52
C HIS A 169 10.67 -25.35 -4.84
N LYS A 170 11.52 -26.37 -5.01
CA LYS A 170 11.46 -27.64 -4.26
C LYS A 170 12.38 -27.52 -3.05
N VAL A 171 11.82 -27.59 -1.85
CA VAL A 171 12.64 -27.76 -0.63
C VAL A 171 13.11 -29.21 -0.61
N ILE A 172 14.37 -29.43 -0.96
CA ILE A 172 15.06 -30.72 -0.81
C ILE A 172 15.89 -30.62 0.49
N ARG A 173 15.62 -31.50 1.45
CA ARG A 173 16.42 -31.63 2.68
C ARG A 173 16.99 -33.04 2.70
N ASP A 174 18.32 -33.16 2.82
CA ASP A 174 19.04 -34.43 2.95
C ASP A 174 18.71 -35.47 1.86
N GLY A 175 18.60 -35.03 0.61
CA GLY A 175 18.30 -35.92 -0.53
C GLY A 175 16.87 -36.47 -0.56
N ILE A 176 16.03 -36.11 0.42
CA ILE A 176 14.62 -36.48 0.47
C ILE A 176 13.80 -35.24 0.06
N GLN A 177 12.85 -35.44 -0.85
CA GLN A 177 11.90 -34.41 -1.24
C GLN A 177 10.82 -34.30 -0.15
N ILE A 178 11.00 -33.38 0.81
CA ILE A 178 10.11 -33.24 1.98
C ILE A 178 9.05 -32.14 1.75
N GLY A 179 9.20 -31.29 0.73
CA GLY A 179 8.34 -30.13 0.51
C GLY A 179 7.25 -30.29 -0.56
N LYS A 180 6.08 -29.66 -0.32
CA LYS A 180 5.12 -29.30 -1.38
C LYS A 180 5.79 -28.30 -2.34
N GLU A 181 5.64 -28.50 -3.65
CA GLU A 181 6.08 -27.53 -4.66
C GLU A 181 5.43 -26.16 -4.38
N TYR A 182 6.26 -25.13 -4.25
CA TYR A 182 5.82 -23.74 -4.16
C TYR A 182 5.71 -23.18 -5.56
N TYR A 183 4.53 -22.69 -5.94
CA TYR A 183 4.25 -22.00 -7.20
C TYR A 183 3.96 -20.54 -6.91
N GLY A 184 4.54 -19.61 -7.69
CA GLY A 184 4.19 -18.19 -7.61
C GLY A 184 5.35 -17.20 -7.50
N PHE A 185 6.60 -17.62 -7.70
CA PHE A 185 7.72 -16.66 -7.75
C PHE A 185 7.62 -15.79 -9.00
N LYS A 186 7.27 -16.37 -10.15
CA LYS A 186 7.07 -15.57 -11.37
C LYS A 186 5.88 -14.65 -11.25
N PHE A 187 4.79 -15.10 -10.62
CA PHE A 187 3.66 -14.22 -10.29
C PHE A 187 4.11 -13.02 -9.45
N TYR A 188 4.84 -13.29 -8.36
CA TYR A 188 5.34 -12.23 -7.48
C TYR A 188 6.24 -11.24 -8.25
N TYR A 189 7.23 -11.74 -9.00
CA TYR A 189 8.14 -10.88 -9.77
C TYR A 189 7.40 -10.07 -10.84
N LEU A 190 6.42 -10.67 -11.54
CA LEU A 190 5.57 -9.98 -12.50
C LEU A 190 4.79 -8.84 -11.84
N CYS A 191 4.23 -9.08 -10.64
CA CYS A 191 3.55 -8.03 -9.86
C CYS A 191 4.49 -6.88 -9.53
N ARG A 192 5.73 -7.18 -9.09
CA ARG A 192 6.74 -6.14 -8.81
C ARG A 192 7.10 -5.34 -10.06
N MET A 193 7.35 -6.01 -11.19
CA MET A 193 7.65 -5.34 -12.46
C MET A 193 6.52 -4.42 -12.91
N ALA A 194 5.28 -4.91 -12.87
CA ALA A 194 4.10 -4.13 -13.26
C ALA A 194 3.91 -2.91 -12.35
N ASP A 195 4.12 -3.06 -11.04
CA ASP A 195 4.04 -1.97 -10.08
C ASP A 195 5.09 -0.89 -10.35
N VAL A 196 6.36 -1.27 -10.54
CA VAL A 196 7.44 -0.32 -10.85
C VAL A 196 7.17 0.43 -12.15
N LEU A 197 6.72 -0.27 -13.20
CA LEU A 197 6.40 0.38 -14.48
C LEU A 197 5.21 1.33 -14.36
N TRP A 198 4.15 0.94 -13.64
CA TRP A 198 2.92 1.70 -13.53
C TRP A 198 3.04 2.88 -12.57
N GLN A 199 3.46 2.62 -11.33
CA GLN A 199 3.43 3.60 -10.26
C GLN A 199 4.65 4.51 -10.31
N ASP A 200 5.82 3.97 -10.59
CA ASP A 200 7.07 4.70 -10.43
C ASP A 200 7.57 5.28 -11.76
N LEU A 201 7.75 4.44 -12.78
CA LEU A 201 8.30 4.85 -14.07
C LEU A 201 7.26 5.46 -15.03
N LYS A 202 5.96 5.36 -14.72
CA LYS A 202 4.84 5.82 -15.55
C LYS A 202 4.87 5.30 -16.99
N LYS A 203 5.44 4.10 -17.20
CA LYS A 203 5.51 3.41 -18.50
C LYS A 203 4.27 2.52 -18.69
N PHE A 204 3.09 3.13 -18.75
CA PHE A 204 1.79 2.44 -18.75
C PHE A 204 1.65 1.40 -19.87
N GLU A 205 2.11 1.71 -21.08
CA GLU A 205 2.06 0.78 -22.22
C GLU A 205 2.85 -0.52 -21.98
N LEU A 206 3.93 -0.46 -21.20
CA LEU A 206 4.71 -1.65 -20.85
C LEU A 206 4.11 -2.40 -19.65
N ALA A 207 3.48 -1.67 -18.72
CA ALA A 207 2.83 -2.26 -17.55
C ALA A 207 1.51 -2.96 -17.90
N ARG A 208 0.71 -2.40 -18.82
CA ARG A 208 -0.62 -2.90 -19.19
C ARG A 208 -0.66 -4.40 -19.53
N PRO A 209 0.19 -4.94 -20.43
CA PRO A 209 0.18 -6.38 -20.71
C PRO A 209 0.52 -7.23 -19.48
N MET A 210 1.41 -6.75 -18.60
CA MET A 210 1.75 -7.46 -17.37
C MET A 210 0.58 -7.47 -16.38
N LEU A 211 -0.16 -6.37 -16.25
CA LEU A 211 -1.36 -6.30 -15.41
C LEU A 211 -2.44 -7.28 -15.90
N TRP A 212 -2.61 -7.40 -17.22
CA TRP A 212 -3.49 -8.41 -17.82
C TRP A 212 -3.04 -9.84 -17.55
N GLU A 213 -1.74 -10.09 -17.62
CA GLU A 213 -1.16 -11.40 -17.28
C GLU A 213 -1.36 -11.72 -15.79
N ILE A 214 -1.21 -10.73 -14.89
CA ILE A 214 -1.51 -10.88 -13.46
C ILE A 214 -2.97 -11.27 -13.26
N ILE A 215 -3.94 -10.54 -13.84
CA ILE A 215 -5.38 -10.85 -13.71
C ILE A 215 -5.73 -12.25 -14.23
N ASN A 216 -4.99 -12.72 -15.24
CA ASN A 216 -5.18 -14.03 -15.83
C ASN A 216 -4.28 -15.12 -15.26
N TRP A 217 -3.43 -14.80 -14.29
CA TRP A 217 -2.54 -15.77 -13.68
C TRP A 217 -3.34 -16.87 -12.99
N PRO A 218 -2.92 -18.14 -13.07
CA PRO A 218 -3.52 -19.22 -12.30
C PRO A 218 -3.43 -18.96 -10.78
N GLN A 219 -4.24 -19.66 -9.98
CA GLN A 219 -4.13 -19.55 -8.52
C GLN A 219 -2.71 -19.89 -8.02
N ILE A 220 -2.21 -19.14 -7.04
CA ILE A 220 -0.98 -19.46 -6.30
C ILE A 220 -1.32 -19.93 -4.87
N LYS A 221 -0.36 -20.58 -4.21
CA LYS A 221 -0.55 -21.16 -2.87
C LYS A 221 -0.85 -20.11 -1.78
N ASP A 222 -0.24 -18.93 -1.90
CA ASP A 222 -0.49 -17.82 -0.97
C ASP A 222 -1.74 -17.07 -1.41
N ALA A 223 -2.88 -17.45 -0.83
CA ALA A 223 -4.17 -16.85 -1.16
C ALA A 223 -4.27 -15.37 -0.78
N GLU A 224 -3.51 -14.89 0.21
CA GLU A 224 -3.53 -13.48 0.62
C GLU A 224 -2.74 -12.64 -0.38
N LEU A 225 -1.51 -13.06 -0.69
CA LEU A 225 -0.69 -12.43 -1.73
C LEU A 225 -1.39 -12.45 -3.09
N TYR A 226 -2.03 -13.57 -3.44
CA TYR A 226 -2.79 -13.70 -4.67
C TYR A 226 -3.94 -12.69 -4.74
N THR A 227 -4.79 -12.66 -3.71
CA THR A 227 -5.95 -11.74 -3.65
C THR A 227 -5.49 -10.29 -3.73
N TYR A 228 -4.44 -9.92 -2.99
CA TYR A 228 -3.92 -8.56 -2.98
C TYR A 228 -3.45 -8.10 -4.35
N ASN A 229 -2.62 -8.90 -5.02
CA ASN A 229 -2.06 -8.53 -6.32
C ASN A 229 -3.11 -8.55 -7.43
N GLN A 230 -4.08 -9.47 -7.38
CA GLN A 230 -5.25 -9.48 -8.27
C GLN A 230 -6.07 -8.19 -8.12
N SER A 231 -6.34 -7.77 -6.87
CA SER A 231 -7.05 -6.51 -6.60
C SER A 231 -6.29 -5.31 -7.14
N SER A 232 -4.98 -5.25 -6.86
CA SER A 232 -4.08 -4.16 -7.25
C SER A 232 -4.00 -4.00 -8.77
N ALA A 233 -3.93 -5.11 -9.51
CA ALA A 233 -3.92 -5.07 -10.97
C ALA A 233 -5.27 -4.63 -11.55
N GLY A 234 -6.38 -5.17 -11.03
CA GLY A 234 -7.73 -4.76 -11.42
C GLY A 234 -8.00 -3.29 -11.16
N GLU A 235 -7.61 -2.78 -9.99
CA GLU A 235 -7.73 -1.36 -9.61
C GLU A 235 -7.01 -0.45 -10.61
N LYS A 236 -5.76 -0.77 -10.98
CA LYS A 236 -4.97 0.03 -11.93
C LYS A 236 -5.65 0.11 -13.31
N LEU A 237 -6.09 -1.01 -13.86
CA LEU A 237 -6.76 -1.04 -15.17
C LEU A 237 -8.12 -0.34 -15.14
N LEU A 238 -8.89 -0.49 -14.06
CA LEU A 238 -10.15 0.23 -13.89
C LEU A 238 -9.94 1.74 -13.86
N LEU A 239 -8.93 2.22 -13.13
CA LEU A 239 -8.59 3.64 -13.07
C LEU A 239 -8.16 4.18 -14.43
N GLU A 240 -7.35 3.43 -15.18
CA GLU A 240 -6.98 3.81 -16.55
C GLU A 240 -8.21 3.94 -17.45
N ALA A 241 -9.17 2.99 -17.36
CA ALA A 241 -10.41 3.08 -18.13
C ALA A 241 -11.23 4.33 -17.76
N VAL A 242 -11.27 4.69 -16.47
CA VAL A 242 -11.91 5.93 -15.98
C VAL A 242 -11.20 7.17 -16.53
N GLU A 243 -9.87 7.23 -16.46
CA GLU A 243 -9.06 8.33 -16.96
C GLU A 243 -9.24 8.54 -18.48
N GLN A 244 -9.32 7.46 -19.24
CA GLN A 244 -9.56 7.48 -20.69
C GLN A 244 -11.03 7.70 -21.07
N GLN A 245 -11.94 7.80 -20.10
CA GLN A 245 -13.39 7.84 -20.32
C GLN A 245 -13.90 6.63 -21.14
N ASN A 246 -13.21 5.48 -21.03
CA ASN A 246 -13.47 4.29 -21.82
C ASN A 246 -14.54 3.41 -21.16
N LYS A 247 -15.80 3.75 -21.40
CA LYS A 247 -16.98 3.06 -20.83
C LYS A 247 -17.02 1.56 -21.12
N SER A 248 -16.70 1.15 -22.35
CA SER A 248 -16.75 -0.26 -22.76
C SER A 248 -15.72 -1.08 -22.00
N GLU A 249 -14.50 -0.55 -21.85
CA GLU A 249 -13.43 -1.22 -21.12
C GLU A 249 -13.72 -1.27 -19.62
N PHE A 250 -14.29 -0.20 -19.07
CA PHE A 250 -14.72 -0.17 -17.68
C PHE A 250 -15.74 -1.27 -17.35
N ILE A 251 -16.77 -1.46 -18.18
CA ILE A 251 -17.77 -2.53 -18.00
C ILE A 251 -17.09 -3.89 -18.07
N ARG A 252 -16.30 -4.14 -19.12
CA ARG A 252 -15.60 -5.40 -19.34
C ARG A 252 -14.69 -5.76 -18.16
N LEU A 253 -13.94 -4.80 -17.64
CA LEU A 253 -13.09 -4.98 -16.46
C LEU A 253 -13.91 -5.25 -15.20
N THR A 254 -15.02 -4.54 -14.99
CA THR A 254 -15.92 -4.76 -13.86
C THR A 254 -16.44 -6.20 -13.84
N GLU A 255 -16.98 -6.67 -14.97
CA GLU A 255 -17.48 -8.04 -15.12
C GLU A 255 -16.39 -9.08 -14.91
N LEU A 256 -15.20 -8.86 -15.48
CA LEU A 256 -14.06 -9.74 -15.31
C LEU A 256 -13.65 -9.86 -13.84
N MET A 257 -13.51 -8.73 -13.14
CA MET A 257 -13.10 -8.74 -11.73
C MET A 257 -14.11 -9.47 -10.85
N ILE A 258 -15.40 -9.38 -11.15
CA ILE A 258 -16.45 -10.14 -10.44
C ILE A 258 -16.25 -11.64 -10.61
N LEU A 259 -16.05 -12.10 -11.84
CA LEU A 259 -15.80 -13.50 -12.14
C LEU A 259 -14.52 -14.00 -11.44
N LYS A 260 -13.46 -13.19 -11.45
CA LYS A 260 -12.18 -13.50 -10.80
C LYS A 260 -12.32 -13.58 -9.29
N PHE A 261 -13.02 -12.65 -8.65
CA PHE A 261 -13.22 -12.66 -7.20
C PHE A 261 -14.11 -13.81 -6.74
N LYS A 262 -15.09 -14.22 -7.55
CA LYS A 262 -15.84 -15.45 -7.30
C LYS A 262 -14.93 -16.68 -7.31
N ALA A 263 -14.02 -16.79 -8.29
CA ALA A 263 -13.05 -17.88 -8.35
C ALA A 263 -12.05 -17.84 -7.17
N ILE A 264 -11.54 -16.66 -6.83
CA ILE A 264 -10.66 -16.44 -5.67
C ILE A 264 -11.35 -16.86 -4.38
N ASN A 265 -12.60 -16.46 -4.16
CA ASN A 265 -13.36 -16.83 -2.96
C ASN A 265 -13.63 -18.33 -2.87
N THR A 266 -13.95 -18.97 -4.00
CA THR A 266 -14.07 -20.44 -4.07
C THR A 266 -12.77 -21.11 -3.62
N TYR A 267 -11.62 -20.64 -4.10
CA TYR A 267 -10.31 -21.13 -3.69
C TYR A 267 -10.03 -20.86 -2.20
N ARG A 268 -10.25 -19.65 -1.71
CA ARG A 268 -10.03 -19.26 -0.32
C ARG A 268 -10.84 -20.12 0.65
N VAL A 269 -12.13 -20.33 0.37
CA VAL A 269 -13.00 -21.20 1.17
C VAL A 269 -12.47 -22.63 1.18
N SER A 270 -12.01 -23.14 0.04
CA SER A 270 -11.46 -24.51 -0.06
C SER A 270 -10.23 -24.76 0.84
N ILE A 271 -9.51 -23.70 1.23
CA ILE A 271 -8.35 -23.76 2.12
C ILE A 271 -8.65 -23.20 3.53
N GLY A 272 -9.92 -23.05 3.88
CA GLY A 272 -10.36 -22.59 5.21
C GLY A 272 -10.17 -21.09 5.47
N LYS A 273 -10.02 -20.27 4.42
CA LYS A 273 -9.94 -18.80 4.51
C LYS A 273 -11.32 -18.19 4.25
N SER A 274 -11.60 -17.04 4.88
CA SER A 274 -12.82 -16.28 4.65
C SER A 274 -12.85 -15.67 3.24
N GLU A 275 -14.07 -15.50 2.72
CA GLU A 275 -14.31 -14.73 1.51
C GLU A 275 -13.90 -13.26 1.67
N VAL A 276 -13.56 -12.64 0.55
CA VAL A 276 -13.08 -11.26 0.47
C VAL A 276 -13.70 -10.56 -0.74
N THR A 277 -13.86 -9.25 -0.61
CA THR A 277 -14.17 -8.39 -1.75
C THR A 277 -12.90 -7.80 -2.35
N MET A 278 -13.01 -7.18 -3.52
CA MET A 278 -11.86 -6.56 -4.16
C MET A 278 -11.29 -5.46 -3.28
N ILE A 279 -9.98 -5.52 -3.02
CA ILE A 279 -9.31 -4.55 -2.18
C ILE A 279 -8.95 -3.33 -3.01
N MET A 280 -9.69 -2.23 -2.84
CA MET A 280 -9.38 -0.94 -3.49
C MET A 280 -9.04 0.14 -2.46
N ARG A 281 -8.18 1.08 -2.85
CA ARG A 281 -7.97 2.31 -2.07
C ARG A 281 -9.20 3.22 -2.16
N GLU A 282 -9.46 3.98 -1.11
CA GLU A 282 -10.65 4.85 -0.99
C GLU A 282 -10.76 5.89 -2.12
N GLN A 283 -9.65 6.55 -2.47
CA GLN A 283 -9.66 7.53 -3.55
C GLN A 283 -10.02 6.88 -4.90
N SER A 284 -9.43 5.71 -5.17
CA SER A 284 -9.67 4.95 -6.39
C SER A 284 -11.09 4.44 -6.47
N SER A 285 -11.63 3.94 -5.36
CA SER A 285 -13.01 3.47 -5.29
C SER A 285 -13.97 4.64 -5.54
N GLY A 286 -13.73 5.81 -4.96
CA GLY A 286 -14.48 7.04 -5.23
C GLY A 286 -14.56 7.40 -6.72
N ALA A 287 -13.42 7.33 -7.43
CA ALA A 287 -13.36 7.61 -8.87
C ALA A 287 -14.15 6.57 -9.70
N VAL A 288 -13.99 5.27 -9.39
CA VAL A 288 -14.72 4.18 -10.03
C VAL A 288 -16.24 4.31 -9.82
N LEU A 289 -16.66 4.65 -8.59
CA LEU A 289 -18.07 4.84 -8.27
C LEU A 289 -18.67 6.07 -8.97
N GLN A 290 -17.94 7.19 -9.00
CA GLN A 290 -18.38 8.39 -9.72
C GLN A 290 -18.54 8.08 -11.21
N PHE A 291 -17.58 7.38 -11.81
CA PHE A 291 -17.66 7.03 -13.23
C PHE A 291 -18.85 6.11 -13.53
N ALA A 292 -19.12 5.12 -12.68
CA ALA A 292 -20.31 4.27 -12.81
C ALA A 292 -21.62 5.07 -12.71
N LEU A 293 -21.69 6.04 -11.79
CA LEU A 293 -22.83 6.96 -11.66
C LEU A 293 -23.00 7.84 -12.89
N ASP A 294 -21.91 8.36 -13.45
CA ASP A 294 -21.93 9.22 -14.64
C ASP A 294 -22.36 8.45 -15.90
N MET A 295 -22.15 7.13 -15.94
CA MET A 295 -22.67 6.26 -17.00
C MET A 295 -24.18 6.07 -16.91
N GLY A 296 -24.76 6.14 -15.72
CA GLY A 296 -26.22 6.05 -15.49
C GLY A 296 -26.84 4.68 -15.74
N ASP A 297 -26.04 3.62 -15.92
CA ASP A 297 -26.53 2.24 -16.09
C ASP A 297 -26.77 1.59 -14.72
N PRO A 298 -28.03 1.30 -14.33
CA PRO A 298 -28.36 0.75 -13.02
C PRO A 298 -27.70 -0.60 -12.72
N GLU A 299 -27.54 -1.47 -13.73
CA GLU A 299 -26.94 -2.79 -13.53
C GLU A 299 -25.44 -2.67 -13.26
N ASN A 300 -24.74 -1.76 -13.96
CA ASN A 300 -23.33 -1.47 -13.71
C ASN A 300 -23.12 -0.84 -12.31
N ILE A 301 -23.96 0.12 -11.93
CA ILE A 301 -23.92 0.74 -10.60
C ILE A 301 -24.14 -0.31 -9.51
N ARG A 302 -25.15 -1.18 -9.66
CA ARG A 302 -25.42 -2.33 -8.77
C ARG A 302 -24.21 -3.27 -8.68
N SER A 303 -23.60 -3.57 -9.82
CA SER A 303 -22.45 -4.47 -9.93
C SER A 303 -21.24 -3.94 -9.17
N VAL A 304 -20.89 -2.67 -9.38
CA VAL A 304 -19.85 -1.94 -8.66
C VAL A 304 -20.12 -1.90 -7.15
N LEU A 305 -21.35 -1.58 -6.73
CA LEU A 305 -21.72 -1.52 -5.32
C LEU A 305 -21.58 -2.88 -4.62
N THR A 306 -22.06 -3.94 -5.26
CA THR A 306 -22.09 -5.28 -4.67
C THR A 306 -20.69 -5.86 -4.49
N HIS A 307 -19.80 -5.65 -5.46
CA HIS A 307 -18.51 -6.34 -5.51
C HIS A 307 -17.32 -5.49 -5.04
N PHE A 308 -17.44 -4.16 -5.10
CA PHE A 308 -16.37 -3.24 -4.70
C PHE A 308 -16.70 -2.44 -3.43
N PHE A 309 -17.97 -2.38 -3.01
CA PHE A 309 -18.42 -1.57 -1.86
C PHE A 309 -19.28 -2.36 -0.85
N SER A 310 -18.98 -3.65 -0.68
CA SER A 310 -19.66 -4.45 0.34
C SER A 310 -19.54 -3.78 1.74
N PRO A 311 -20.64 -3.68 2.50
CA PRO A 311 -20.72 -2.88 3.73
C PRO A 311 -19.69 -3.23 4.81
N GLU A 312 -19.05 -4.39 4.71
CA GLU A 312 -18.14 -4.90 5.73
C GLU A 312 -16.65 -4.51 5.51
N GLN A 313 -16.28 -3.94 4.34
CA GLN A 313 -14.85 -3.84 3.97
C GLN A 313 -14.36 -2.48 3.45
N VAL A 314 -15.23 -1.53 3.08
CA VAL A 314 -14.80 -0.19 2.62
C VAL A 314 -15.23 0.90 3.59
N VAL A 315 -14.25 1.46 4.30
CA VAL A 315 -14.46 2.67 5.11
C VAL A 315 -14.35 3.88 4.19
N ILE A 316 -15.49 4.44 3.77
CA ILE A 316 -15.54 5.71 3.05
C ILE A 316 -15.59 6.86 4.07
N LYS A 317 -14.48 7.60 4.17
CA LYS A 317 -14.31 8.79 5.01
C LYS A 317 -14.61 10.07 4.23
N ASP A 318 -14.26 10.12 2.95
CA ASP A 318 -14.47 11.29 2.11
C ASP A 318 -15.95 11.59 1.94
N LYS A 319 -16.33 12.85 2.20
CA LYS A 319 -17.72 13.30 2.22
C LYS A 319 -18.36 13.13 0.85
N LYS A 320 -17.65 13.45 -0.24
CA LYS A 320 -18.16 13.34 -1.60
C LYS A 320 -18.35 11.88 -2.00
N ASN A 321 -17.41 11.00 -1.66
CA ASN A 321 -17.55 9.56 -1.87
C ASN A 321 -18.71 8.97 -1.06
N LYS A 322 -18.95 9.47 0.15
CA LYS A 322 -20.09 9.06 0.98
C LYS A 322 -21.42 9.50 0.37
N GLU A 323 -21.50 10.72 -0.13
CA GLU A 323 -22.67 11.22 -0.88
C GLU A 323 -22.93 10.40 -2.14
N ASN A 324 -21.87 10.07 -2.90
CA ASN A 324 -21.95 9.23 -4.08
C ASN A 324 -22.43 7.81 -3.74
N LEU A 325 -21.94 7.22 -2.65
CA LEU A 325 -22.42 5.92 -2.18
C LEU A 325 -23.90 5.96 -1.82
N LEU A 326 -24.36 7.03 -1.17
CA LEU A 326 -25.78 7.21 -0.85
C LEU A 326 -26.64 7.37 -2.11
N LYS A 327 -26.18 8.14 -3.10
CA LYS A 327 -26.87 8.28 -4.40
C LYS A 327 -26.98 6.93 -5.11
N ALA A 328 -25.87 6.20 -5.19
CA ALA A 328 -25.82 4.89 -5.83
C ALA A 328 -26.74 3.87 -5.12
N ARG A 329 -26.77 3.88 -3.78
CA ARG A 329 -27.70 3.03 -3.00
C ARG A 329 -29.15 3.45 -3.18
N ALA A 330 -29.45 4.74 -3.28
CA ALA A 330 -30.81 5.21 -3.52
C ALA A 330 -31.34 4.70 -4.87
N MET A 331 -30.51 4.67 -5.91
CA MET A 331 -30.84 4.07 -7.21
C MET A 331 -31.04 2.55 -7.17
N PHE A 332 -30.51 1.86 -6.15
CA PHE A 332 -30.63 0.41 -5.99
C PHE A 332 -31.91 -0.02 -5.26
N PHE A 333 -32.43 0.84 -4.36
CA PHE A 333 -33.62 0.55 -3.56
C PHE A 333 -34.89 1.28 -4.04
N SER A 334 -34.78 2.11 -5.08
CA SER A 334 -35.91 2.69 -5.84
C SER A 334 -36.32 1.76 -6.96
#